data_AF-A0A350AVQ5-F1
#
_entry.id   AF-A0A350AVQ5-F1
#
_cell.length_a   1.000
_cell.length_b   1.000
_cell.length_c   1.000
_cell.angle_alpha   90.00
_cell.angle_beta   90.00
_cell.angle_gamma   90.00
#
_symmetry.space_group_name_H-M   'P 1'
#
loop_
_entity.id
_entity.type
_entity.pdbx_description
1 polymer ?
#
loop_
_entity_poly.entity_id
_entity_poly.type
_entity_poly.pdbx_seq_one_letter_code
_entity_poly.pdbx_strand_id
1 'polypeptide(L)'
;MKFPLIYGLLLTLALPLSASSTNERTFTHDSSATTTKPTETSKYLPSLVMSLNDVDQIEILTQRINDAYELKAKKTELRSQIDATSDADTLRSLQEELERVDTDYQSQNITLITTYGINLDSPLEYLFLAQRANVLVQMEDAGEFALTGELKTSEEIKQFQRDRSLIAQLGQRAEQIQQTLPRVDDEAEKAKLKASFEQIRALFEVSNAKLFDSYGYTFKRPSKTQNSVLDIYSQAPLPKLNNTPSVPNDYVLIGALESIEANLEFERNVNAMENAREEAKRLTRAILTEKDTAKEAELREALAKLNETINANSIKMIDAYKYSLDRNYKQIVTKARLYIKLTEDEINQQKEKDPNYLVPENGFVELLSINDVDANLAFQNDAQLMEYLRAQLVQLRQALESEKDEAVIQQLQAQLDQASKDLTKINTTMTEVYKYSIKRSYEYVVEASDLYLQLTREEIAALDLQAAKTTE
;
A
#
# COMPACT_ATOMS: atom_id res chain seq x y z
N MET A 1 -65.39 11.38 11.29
CA MET A 1 -66.24 12.42 10.66
C MET A 1 -65.66 13.78 11.05
N LYS A 2 -65.16 14.57 10.09
CA LYS A 2 -65.80 15.72 9.38
C LYS A 2 -65.60 17.08 10.10
N PHE A 3 -65.01 18.04 9.36
CA PHE A 3 -64.84 19.47 9.68
C PHE A 3 -66.17 20.27 9.69
N PRO A 4 -66.19 21.48 10.29
CA PRO A 4 -65.99 22.78 9.56
C PRO A 4 -64.74 23.58 10.06
N LEU A 5 -64.14 24.61 9.44
CA LEU A 5 -64.50 25.68 8.46
C LEU A 5 -65.27 26.89 9.06
N ILE A 6 -64.96 28.19 8.81
CA ILE A 6 -63.95 28.90 7.96
C ILE A 6 -63.18 29.96 8.85
N TYR A 7 -62.75 31.22 8.57
CA TYR A 7 -62.76 32.20 7.44
C TYR A 7 -61.72 33.36 7.67
N GLY A 8 -61.13 33.94 6.59
CA GLY A 8 -60.54 35.32 6.54
C GLY A 8 -59.05 35.49 6.93
N LEU A 9 -58.26 36.42 6.37
CA LEU A 9 -58.49 37.47 5.33
C LEU A 9 -57.18 37.74 4.53
N LEU A 10 -57.25 38.33 3.33
CA LEU A 10 -56.09 38.72 2.51
C LEU A 10 -55.52 40.12 2.86
N LEU A 11 -54.25 40.35 2.51
CA LEU A 11 -53.86 41.57 1.76
C LEU A 11 -52.62 41.33 0.87
N THR A 12 -52.52 42.06 -0.24
CA THR A 12 -51.43 41.98 -1.24
C THR A 12 -51.00 43.37 -1.68
N LEU A 13 -49.71 43.53 -2.03
CA LEU A 13 -49.07 44.62 -2.79
C LEU A 13 -47.59 44.21 -2.97
N ALA A 14 -46.80 44.51 -3.99
CA ALA A 14 -46.93 44.79 -5.43
C ALA A 14 -45.53 45.29 -5.85
N LEU A 15 -45.01 44.86 -7.01
CA LEU A 15 -43.73 45.35 -7.57
C LEU A 15 -43.90 46.68 -8.32
N PRO A 16 -42.78 47.34 -8.71
CA PRO A 16 -42.59 47.53 -10.16
C PRO A 16 -41.18 47.15 -10.68
N LEU A 17 -41.04 47.14 -12.01
CA LEU A 17 -39.88 46.63 -12.79
C LEU A 17 -38.96 47.75 -13.32
N SER A 18 -37.68 47.41 -13.53
CA SER A 18 -36.86 47.72 -14.74
C SER A 18 -35.56 46.88 -14.68
N ALA A 19 -35.19 46.07 -15.68
CA ALA A 19 -34.58 46.37 -17.01
C ALA A 19 -33.09 46.83 -16.91
N SER A 20 -32.13 46.44 -17.77
CA SER A 20 -32.17 45.71 -19.06
C SER A 20 -30.81 45.07 -19.44
N SER A 21 -30.76 44.36 -20.59
CA SER A 21 -29.62 43.73 -21.31
C SER A 21 -28.88 42.57 -20.60
N THR A 22 -28.75 41.34 -21.11
CA THR A 22 -28.70 40.70 -22.47
C THR A 22 -27.38 40.85 -23.23
N ASN A 23 -26.68 39.72 -23.41
CA ASN A 23 -25.90 39.41 -24.62
C ASN A 23 -25.63 37.89 -24.69
N GLU A 24 -26.59 37.14 -25.23
CA GLU A 24 -26.30 35.81 -25.78
C GLU A 24 -25.61 35.99 -27.15
N ARG A 25 -24.65 35.11 -27.47
CA ARG A 25 -24.18 34.92 -28.85
C ARG A 25 -24.03 33.44 -29.16
N THR A 26 -25.10 32.85 -29.67
CA THR A 26 -25.00 31.68 -30.53
C THR A 26 -24.38 32.10 -31.87
N PHE A 27 -23.57 31.23 -32.47
CA PHE A 27 -23.14 31.35 -33.85
C PHE A 27 -22.99 29.95 -34.46
N THR A 28 -23.63 29.72 -35.60
CA THR A 28 -23.55 28.48 -36.36
C THR A 28 -23.48 28.77 -37.86
N HIS A 29 -22.33 28.51 -38.48
CA HIS A 29 -22.30 28.15 -39.89
C HIS A 29 -21.07 27.31 -40.25
N ASP A 30 -21.05 26.84 -41.50
CA ASP A 30 -20.58 25.51 -41.86
C ASP A 30 -19.42 25.51 -42.87
N SER A 31 -18.74 24.36 -42.93
CA SER A 31 -17.95 23.82 -44.04
C SER A 31 -16.96 24.73 -44.80
N SER A 32 -15.67 24.45 -44.59
CA SER A 32 -14.80 23.99 -45.70
C SER A 32 -13.57 23.25 -45.16
N ALA A 33 -13.03 22.31 -45.93
CA ALA A 33 -12.05 21.34 -45.44
C ALA A 33 -10.62 21.60 -45.94
N THR A 34 -9.64 21.30 -45.09
CA THR A 34 -8.35 20.75 -45.56
C THR A 34 -7.89 19.68 -44.58
N THR A 35 -7.51 18.51 -45.10
CA THR A 35 -7.24 17.31 -44.28
C THR A 35 -5.77 17.16 -43.92
N THR A 36 -5.46 17.17 -42.61
CA THR A 36 -4.29 16.49 -42.04
C THR A 36 -4.78 15.57 -40.94
N LYS A 37 -4.73 14.25 -41.16
CA LYS A 37 -5.12 13.26 -40.15
C LYS A 37 -4.21 13.35 -38.92
N PRO A 38 -4.74 13.48 -37.69
CA PRO A 38 -4.08 12.93 -36.52
C PRO A 38 -4.08 11.39 -36.63
N THR A 39 -2.98 10.73 -36.29
CA THR A 39 -2.86 9.27 -36.40
C THR A 39 -3.77 8.58 -35.37
N GLU A 40 -4.49 7.53 -35.78
CA GLU A 40 -5.42 6.78 -34.92
C GLU A 40 -4.70 5.81 -33.97
N THR A 41 -3.84 6.33 -33.09
CA THR A 41 -3.14 5.56 -32.04
C THR A 41 -3.63 5.86 -30.62
N SER A 42 -4.37 6.95 -30.39
CA SER A 42 -4.90 7.34 -29.06
C SER A 42 -6.16 6.59 -28.61
N LYS A 43 -6.57 5.51 -29.31
CA LYS A 43 -7.80 4.74 -29.04
C LYS A 43 -7.60 3.31 -28.54
N TYR A 44 -6.36 2.84 -28.45
CA TYR A 44 -6.01 1.49 -27.99
C TYR A 44 -4.83 1.50 -27.02
N LEU A 45 -5.04 2.15 -25.87
CA LEU A 45 -4.21 1.99 -24.67
C LEU A 45 -5.14 1.58 -23.52
N PRO A 46 -5.17 0.28 -23.14
CA PRO A 46 -5.86 -0.16 -21.93
C PRO A 46 -5.30 0.58 -20.70
N SER A 47 -6.16 0.91 -19.74
CA SER A 47 -5.77 1.51 -18.47
C SER A 47 -4.96 0.53 -17.64
N LEU A 48 -3.63 0.65 -17.68
CA LEU A 48 -2.70 -0.37 -17.17
C LEU A 48 -1.92 0.13 -15.95
N VAL A 49 -2.63 0.21 -14.82
CA VAL A 49 -2.04 0.48 -13.50
C VAL A 49 -2.30 -0.73 -12.61
N MET A 50 -1.42 -1.74 -12.68
CA MET A 50 -1.40 -2.80 -11.67
C MET A 50 -0.81 -2.26 -10.36
N SER A 51 -1.67 -2.19 -9.34
CA SER A 51 -1.35 -1.86 -7.95
C SER A 51 -0.75 -3.09 -7.24
N LEU A 52 0.55 -3.31 -7.52
CA LEU A 52 1.41 -4.41 -7.02
C LEU A 52 1.65 -4.35 -5.49
N ASN A 53 0.60 -4.59 -4.72
CA ASN A 53 0.62 -4.65 -3.25
C ASN A 53 0.70 -6.11 -2.74
N ASP A 54 1.51 -6.95 -3.39
CA ASP A 54 1.67 -8.38 -3.07
C ASP A 54 3.10 -8.82 -3.41
N VAL A 55 3.88 -9.22 -2.40
CA VAL A 55 5.31 -9.54 -2.56
C VAL A 55 5.50 -10.79 -3.43
N ASP A 56 4.61 -11.79 -3.30
CA ASP A 56 4.59 -12.99 -4.15
C ASP A 56 4.53 -12.63 -5.65
N GLN A 57 3.68 -11.63 -6.00
CA GLN A 57 3.53 -11.17 -7.38
C GLN A 57 4.75 -10.38 -7.87
N ILE A 58 5.42 -9.66 -6.98
CA ILE A 58 6.64 -8.91 -7.27
C ILE A 58 7.81 -9.88 -7.52
N GLU A 59 7.97 -10.92 -6.71
CA GLU A 59 9.00 -11.95 -6.91
C GLU A 59 8.78 -12.69 -8.24
N ILE A 60 7.56 -13.18 -8.49
CA ILE A 60 7.21 -13.89 -9.73
C ILE A 60 7.41 -13.01 -10.97
N LEU A 61 7.02 -11.73 -10.91
CA LEU A 61 7.24 -10.78 -12.01
C LEU A 61 8.74 -10.51 -12.22
N THR A 62 9.50 -10.34 -11.14
CA THR A 62 10.95 -10.11 -11.19
C THR A 62 11.66 -11.33 -11.80
N GLN A 63 11.30 -12.54 -11.41
CA GLN A 63 11.87 -13.76 -11.98
C GLN A 63 11.55 -13.89 -13.47
N ARG A 64 10.30 -13.68 -13.89
CA ARG A 64 9.91 -13.72 -15.32
C ARG A 64 10.63 -12.68 -16.17
N ILE A 65 10.87 -11.49 -15.62
CA ILE A 65 11.66 -10.45 -16.27
C ILE A 65 13.14 -10.88 -16.39
N ASN A 66 13.71 -11.50 -15.35
CA ASN A 66 15.07 -12.04 -15.39
C ASN A 66 15.21 -13.18 -16.41
N ASP A 67 14.33 -14.18 -16.39
CA ASP A 67 14.29 -15.31 -17.35
C ASP A 67 14.31 -14.79 -18.80
N ALA A 68 13.47 -13.79 -19.09
CA ALA A 68 13.36 -13.19 -20.40
C ALA A 68 14.60 -12.37 -20.80
N TYR A 69 15.29 -11.73 -19.84
CA TYR A 69 16.59 -11.09 -20.10
C TYR A 69 17.71 -12.11 -20.34
N GLU A 70 17.73 -13.24 -19.64
CA GLU A 70 18.70 -14.32 -19.90
C GLU A 70 18.51 -14.91 -21.30
N LEU A 71 17.26 -15.15 -21.71
CA LEU A 71 16.92 -15.56 -23.08
C LEU A 71 17.36 -14.51 -24.12
N LYS A 72 17.16 -13.20 -23.84
CA LYS A 72 17.59 -12.10 -24.72
C LYS A 72 19.12 -12.00 -24.83
N ALA A 73 19.85 -12.24 -23.73
CA ALA A 73 21.30 -12.30 -23.71
C ALA A 73 21.82 -13.51 -24.51
N LYS A 74 21.29 -14.71 -24.24
CA LYS A 74 21.66 -15.94 -24.96
C LYS A 74 21.36 -15.87 -26.46
N LYS A 75 20.22 -15.27 -26.84
CA LYS A 75 19.87 -14.97 -28.25
C LYS A 75 20.92 -14.08 -28.93
N THR A 76 21.52 -13.16 -28.19
CA THR A 76 22.58 -12.26 -28.70
C THR A 76 23.92 -13.00 -28.81
N GLU A 77 24.25 -13.84 -27.83
CA GLU A 77 25.45 -14.69 -27.86
C GLU A 77 25.42 -15.69 -29.03
N LEU A 78 24.32 -16.44 -29.18
CA LEU A 78 24.15 -17.43 -30.27
C LEU A 78 24.30 -16.80 -31.65
N ARG A 79 23.80 -15.57 -31.86
CA ARG A 79 24.03 -14.82 -33.11
C ARG A 79 25.52 -14.53 -33.32
N SER A 80 26.22 -14.05 -32.30
CA SER A 80 27.66 -13.83 -32.38
C SER A 80 28.48 -15.12 -32.59
N GLN A 81 27.98 -16.28 -32.13
CA GLN A 81 28.62 -17.58 -32.40
C GLN A 81 28.35 -18.06 -33.84
N ILE A 82 27.14 -17.83 -34.38
CA ILE A 82 26.80 -18.10 -35.78
C ILE A 82 27.64 -17.24 -36.72
N ASP A 83 27.75 -15.93 -36.45
CA ASP A 83 28.55 -14.99 -37.25
C ASP A 83 30.07 -15.30 -37.20
N ALA A 84 30.53 -16.04 -36.18
CA ALA A 84 31.93 -16.41 -35.97
C ALA A 84 32.30 -17.81 -36.48
N THR A 85 31.34 -18.67 -36.83
CA THR A 85 31.61 -20.04 -37.28
C THR A 85 31.41 -20.22 -38.79
N SER A 86 32.27 -21.05 -39.40
CA SER A 86 32.16 -21.47 -40.80
C SER A 86 31.94 -22.97 -40.96
N ASP A 87 31.79 -23.71 -39.86
CA ASP A 87 31.49 -25.14 -39.88
C ASP A 87 29.97 -25.37 -40.05
N ALA A 88 29.59 -26.18 -41.04
CA ALA A 88 28.19 -26.31 -41.46
C ALA A 88 27.31 -27.05 -40.45
N ASP A 89 27.85 -28.06 -39.74
CA ASP A 89 27.09 -28.81 -38.73
C ASP A 89 26.95 -28.01 -37.43
N THR A 90 28.01 -27.30 -37.01
CA THR A 90 27.96 -26.35 -35.90
C THR A 90 26.99 -25.21 -36.18
N LEU A 91 27.04 -24.61 -37.38
CA LEU A 91 26.16 -23.52 -37.79
C LEU A 91 24.68 -23.93 -37.77
N ARG A 92 24.36 -25.14 -38.26
CA ARG A 92 23.01 -25.71 -38.17
C ARG A 92 22.57 -25.89 -36.71
N SER A 93 23.41 -26.49 -35.87
CA SER A 93 23.08 -26.71 -34.45
C SER A 93 22.83 -25.41 -33.69
N LEU A 94 23.60 -24.35 -33.98
CA LEU A 94 23.42 -23.03 -33.37
C LEU A 94 22.16 -22.32 -33.89
N GLN A 95 21.79 -22.52 -35.16
CA GLN A 95 20.53 -22.00 -35.72
C GLN A 95 19.30 -22.68 -35.09
N GLU A 96 19.33 -24.01 -34.94
CA GLU A 96 18.27 -24.78 -34.26
C GLU A 96 18.11 -24.34 -32.79
N GLU A 97 19.21 -24.05 -32.07
CA GLU A 97 19.10 -23.50 -30.71
C GLU A 97 18.63 -22.03 -30.69
N LEU A 98 19.05 -21.20 -31.66
CA LEU A 98 18.61 -19.81 -31.77
C LEU A 98 17.10 -19.70 -32.00
N GLU A 99 16.52 -20.57 -32.84
CA GLU A 99 15.07 -20.60 -33.11
C GLU A 99 14.27 -21.00 -31.86
N ARG A 100 14.77 -21.97 -31.08
CA ARG A 100 14.20 -22.31 -29.76
C ARG A 100 14.27 -21.12 -28.80
N VAL A 101 15.44 -20.51 -28.61
CA VAL A 101 15.63 -19.41 -27.66
C VAL A 101 14.84 -18.16 -28.06
N ASP A 102 14.64 -17.89 -29.35
CA ASP A 102 13.72 -16.84 -29.79
C ASP A 102 12.26 -17.20 -29.48
N THR A 103 11.83 -18.45 -29.72
CA THR A 103 10.48 -18.92 -29.38
C THR A 103 10.17 -18.77 -27.89
N ASP A 104 11.10 -19.18 -27.02
CA ASP A 104 10.98 -19.04 -25.57
C ASP A 104 10.94 -17.55 -25.16
N TYR A 105 11.78 -16.71 -25.77
CA TYR A 105 11.79 -15.26 -25.54
C TYR A 105 10.47 -14.60 -25.97
N GLN A 106 9.93 -14.92 -27.15
CA GLN A 106 8.63 -14.40 -27.60
C GLN A 106 7.51 -14.86 -26.67
N SER A 107 7.54 -16.12 -26.20
CA SER A 107 6.55 -16.64 -25.24
C SER A 107 6.55 -15.83 -23.93
N GLN A 108 7.74 -15.57 -23.36
CA GLN A 108 7.85 -14.74 -22.15
C GLN A 108 7.48 -13.27 -22.41
N ASN A 109 7.89 -12.67 -23.54
CA ASN A 109 7.54 -11.29 -23.88
C ASN A 109 6.02 -11.14 -24.11
N ILE A 110 5.38 -12.06 -24.83
CA ILE A 110 3.91 -12.11 -24.96
C ILE A 110 3.24 -12.26 -23.60
N THR A 111 3.75 -13.12 -22.71
CA THR A 111 3.23 -13.27 -21.34
C THR A 111 3.33 -11.96 -20.55
N LEU A 112 4.46 -11.26 -20.65
CA LEU A 112 4.70 -9.98 -19.99
C LEU A 112 3.79 -8.86 -20.54
N ILE A 113 3.62 -8.78 -21.87
CA ILE A 113 2.72 -7.82 -22.52
C ILE A 113 1.26 -8.06 -22.11
N THR A 114 0.81 -9.31 -22.19
CA THR A 114 -0.62 -9.65 -22.00
C THR A 114 -1.05 -9.73 -20.55
N THR A 115 -0.15 -10.13 -19.64
CA THR A 115 -0.47 -10.31 -18.21
C THR A 115 -0.14 -9.06 -17.40
N TYR A 116 0.95 -8.35 -17.72
CA TYR A 116 1.50 -7.27 -16.89
C TYR A 116 1.66 -5.93 -17.63
N GLY A 117 1.36 -5.87 -18.93
CA GLY A 117 1.51 -4.65 -19.74
C GLY A 117 2.95 -4.27 -20.07
N ILE A 118 3.86 -5.25 -20.11
CA ILE A 118 5.31 -5.05 -20.22
C ILE A 118 5.84 -5.60 -21.55
N ASN A 119 6.34 -4.73 -22.43
CA ASN A 119 7.02 -5.09 -23.66
C ASN A 119 8.54 -4.93 -23.53
N LEU A 120 9.28 -6.04 -23.48
CA LEU A 120 10.74 -6.03 -23.34
C LEU A 120 11.49 -5.53 -24.59
N ASP A 121 10.80 -5.33 -25.71
CA ASP A 121 11.33 -4.69 -26.92
C ASP A 121 10.98 -3.19 -27.00
N SER A 122 10.31 -2.63 -25.99
CA SER A 122 10.08 -1.18 -25.80
C SER A 122 11.24 -0.53 -25.02
N PRO A 123 12.04 0.38 -25.62
CA PRO A 123 13.14 1.04 -24.93
C PRO A 123 12.73 1.95 -23.76
N LEU A 124 11.45 2.33 -23.70
CA LEU A 124 10.89 3.18 -22.65
C LEU A 124 10.45 2.36 -21.42
N GLU A 125 9.80 1.22 -21.63
CA GLU A 125 9.40 0.33 -20.52
C GLU A 125 10.62 -0.35 -19.88
N TYR A 126 11.68 -0.61 -20.65
CA TYR A 126 13.00 -1.01 -20.14
C TYR A 126 13.51 -0.07 -19.02
N LEU A 127 13.45 1.26 -19.24
CA LEU A 127 13.82 2.27 -18.25
C LEU A 127 12.85 2.29 -17.06
N PHE A 128 11.54 2.21 -17.33
CA PHE A 128 10.50 2.26 -16.30
C PHE A 128 10.57 1.06 -15.33
N LEU A 129 10.90 -0.12 -15.85
CA LEU A 129 11.08 -1.35 -15.05
C LEU A 129 12.39 -1.36 -14.28
N ALA A 130 13.48 -0.88 -14.88
CA ALA A 130 14.73 -0.67 -14.16
C ALA A 130 14.54 0.31 -12.97
N GLN A 131 13.63 1.28 -13.08
CA GLN A 131 13.24 2.13 -11.95
C GLN A 131 12.29 1.43 -10.96
N ARG A 132 11.20 0.79 -11.40
CA ARG A 132 10.25 0.12 -10.47
C ARG A 132 10.91 -1.02 -9.68
N ALA A 133 11.76 -1.84 -10.30
CA ALA A 133 12.49 -2.89 -9.59
C ALA A 133 13.40 -2.31 -8.49
N ASN A 134 14.07 -1.18 -8.76
CA ASN A 134 14.91 -0.50 -7.76
C ASN A 134 14.10 0.08 -6.58
N VAL A 135 12.82 0.43 -6.76
CA VAL A 135 11.92 0.86 -5.67
C VAL A 135 11.39 -0.33 -4.88
N LEU A 136 11.14 -1.47 -5.52
CA LEU A 136 10.61 -2.65 -4.84
C LEU A 136 11.66 -3.31 -3.94
N VAL A 137 12.93 -3.36 -4.37
CA VAL A 137 14.07 -3.70 -3.49
C VAL A 137 14.43 -2.54 -2.53
N GLN A 138 13.53 -1.60 -2.24
CA GLN A 138 13.59 -0.71 -1.07
C GLN A 138 12.53 -1.05 -0.02
N MET A 139 11.56 -1.91 -0.34
CA MET A 139 10.46 -2.29 0.57
C MET A 139 10.75 -3.57 1.35
N GLU A 140 11.56 -4.48 0.78
CA GLU A 140 11.96 -5.74 1.43
C GLU A 140 12.97 -5.54 2.57
N ASP A 141 13.90 -4.58 2.41
CA ASP A 141 14.87 -4.17 3.42
C ASP A 141 14.25 -3.27 4.54
N ALA A 142 12.95 -2.93 4.50
CA ALA A 142 12.37 -1.79 5.22
C ALA A 142 12.19 -1.92 6.75
N GLY A 143 13.02 -2.73 7.41
CA GLY A 143 13.25 -2.68 8.86
C GLY A 143 14.28 -1.59 9.22
N GLU A 144 13.81 -0.35 9.40
CA GLU A 144 14.61 0.84 9.78
C GLU A 144 15.74 1.29 8.80
N PHE A 145 15.37 1.85 7.64
CA PHE A 145 16.28 2.69 6.85
C PHE A 145 15.72 4.10 6.62
N ALA A 146 16.30 5.09 7.31
CA ALA A 146 15.98 6.50 7.10
C ALA A 146 16.83 7.09 5.95
N LEU A 147 16.18 7.39 4.82
CA LEU A 147 16.79 8.10 3.70
C LEU A 147 17.11 9.56 4.10
N THR A 148 18.38 9.95 4.05
CA THR A 148 18.83 11.33 4.39
C THR A 148 19.72 12.00 3.34
N GLY A 149 20.13 11.27 2.30
CA GLY A 149 20.97 11.78 1.21
C GLY A 149 20.21 12.00 -0.11
N GLU A 150 20.25 13.23 -0.64
CA GLU A 150 19.75 13.54 -1.98
C GLU A 150 20.77 13.10 -3.06
N LEU A 151 20.46 12.03 -3.82
CA LEU A 151 21.14 11.72 -5.08
C LEU A 151 20.62 12.67 -6.18
N LYS A 152 21.50 13.49 -6.79
CA LYS A 152 21.07 14.66 -7.58
C LYS A 152 21.18 14.47 -9.10
N THR A 153 21.91 13.46 -9.56
CA THR A 153 22.16 13.20 -10.99
C THR A 153 21.93 11.74 -11.38
N SER A 154 21.62 11.53 -12.66
CA SER A 154 21.43 10.19 -13.24
C SER A 154 22.66 9.28 -13.11
N GLU A 155 23.88 9.85 -13.12
CA GLU A 155 25.10 9.03 -13.02
C GLU A 155 25.49 8.68 -11.58
N GLU A 156 25.17 9.53 -10.59
CA GLU A 156 25.23 9.15 -9.17
C GLU A 156 24.28 8.00 -8.87
N ILE A 157 23.04 8.05 -9.39
CA ILE A 157 22.05 6.97 -9.24
C ILE A 157 22.56 5.67 -9.86
N LYS A 158 23.09 5.70 -11.08
CA LYS A 158 23.71 4.51 -11.70
C LYS A 158 24.93 4.01 -10.93
N GLN A 159 25.76 4.90 -10.40
CA GLN A 159 26.94 4.50 -9.63
C GLN A 159 26.55 3.85 -8.30
N PHE A 160 25.58 4.41 -7.59
CA PHE A 160 24.95 3.83 -6.41
C PHE A 160 24.37 2.44 -6.70
N GLN A 161 23.67 2.27 -7.83
CA GLN A 161 23.14 0.96 -8.27
C GLN A 161 24.25 -0.06 -8.56
N ARG A 162 25.34 0.36 -9.23
CA ARG A 162 26.52 -0.48 -9.48
C ARG A 162 27.18 -0.93 -8.16
N ASP A 163 27.39 -0.01 -7.23
CA ASP A 163 28.00 -0.31 -5.93
C ASP A 163 27.07 -1.18 -5.04
N ARG A 164 25.75 -0.96 -5.05
CA ARG A 164 24.78 -1.82 -4.33
C ARG A 164 24.74 -3.24 -4.88
N SER A 165 24.72 -3.39 -6.21
CA SER A 165 24.72 -4.72 -6.86
C SER A 165 25.98 -5.53 -6.52
N LEU A 166 27.14 -4.86 -6.49
CA LEU A 166 28.40 -5.49 -6.07
C LEU A 166 28.34 -5.99 -4.61
N ILE A 167 27.79 -5.21 -3.68
CA ILE A 167 27.62 -5.63 -2.28
C ILE A 167 26.70 -6.85 -2.17
N ALA A 168 25.59 -6.88 -2.91
CA ALA A 168 24.67 -8.03 -2.91
C ALA A 168 25.35 -9.32 -3.42
N GLN A 169 26.10 -9.23 -4.53
CA GLN A 169 26.86 -10.36 -5.08
C GLN A 169 27.96 -10.86 -4.13
N LEU A 170 28.66 -9.95 -3.44
CA LEU A 170 29.64 -10.30 -2.41
C LEU A 170 28.97 -11.01 -1.22
N GLY A 171 27.79 -10.54 -0.79
CA GLY A 171 27.00 -11.16 0.27
C GLY A 171 26.59 -12.60 -0.07
N GLN A 172 25.93 -12.80 -1.23
CA GLN A 172 25.53 -14.12 -1.71
C GLN A 172 26.72 -15.08 -1.83
N ARG A 173 27.85 -14.62 -2.36
CA ARG A 173 29.05 -15.46 -2.53
C ARG A 173 29.71 -15.81 -1.19
N ALA A 174 29.70 -14.90 -0.21
CA ALA A 174 30.14 -15.20 1.16
C ALA A 174 29.23 -16.26 1.80
N GLU A 175 27.91 -16.18 1.59
CA GLU A 175 26.97 -17.17 2.11
C GLU A 175 27.17 -18.56 1.47
N GLN A 176 27.28 -18.64 0.14
CA GLN A 176 27.56 -19.89 -0.58
C GLN A 176 28.81 -20.60 -0.04
N ILE A 177 29.89 -19.85 0.21
CA ILE A 177 31.11 -20.38 0.82
C ILE A 177 30.83 -20.86 2.25
N GLN A 178 30.07 -20.10 3.05
CA GLN A 178 29.71 -20.49 4.42
C GLN A 178 28.79 -21.73 4.48
N GLN A 179 27.90 -21.93 3.50
CA GLN A 179 27.07 -23.14 3.38
C GLN A 179 27.88 -24.36 2.91
N THR A 180 28.93 -24.13 2.12
CA THR A 180 29.83 -25.18 1.60
C THR A 180 30.87 -25.61 2.63
N LEU A 181 31.39 -24.69 3.45
CA LEU A 181 32.51 -24.93 4.37
C LEU A 181 32.34 -26.13 5.34
N PRO A 182 31.13 -26.45 5.86
CA PRO A 182 30.91 -27.63 6.70
C PRO A 182 30.89 -28.97 5.93
N ARG A 183 30.88 -28.94 4.59
CA ARG A 183 30.75 -30.10 3.69
C ARG A 183 32.07 -30.47 2.99
N VAL A 184 33.18 -29.84 3.35
CA VAL A 184 34.50 -30.05 2.73
C VAL A 184 35.43 -30.73 3.74
N ASP A 185 35.76 -31.99 3.44
CA ASP A 185 36.61 -32.84 4.28
C ASP A 185 38.12 -32.62 4.04
N ASP A 186 38.52 -32.17 2.84
CA ASP A 186 39.92 -31.76 2.59
C ASP A 186 40.22 -30.42 3.28
N GLU A 187 41.07 -30.45 4.31
CA GLU A 187 41.50 -29.24 5.01
C GLU A 187 42.28 -28.26 4.10
N ALA A 188 42.89 -28.71 2.99
CA ALA A 188 43.55 -27.79 2.06
C ALA A 188 42.56 -26.99 1.21
N GLU A 189 41.51 -27.62 0.68
CA GLU A 189 40.37 -26.94 0.03
C GLU A 189 39.59 -26.06 1.03
N LYS A 190 39.31 -26.58 2.22
CA LYS A 190 38.65 -25.84 3.31
C LYS A 190 39.45 -24.60 3.74
N ALA A 191 40.79 -24.66 3.72
CA ALA A 191 41.65 -23.51 3.95
C ALA A 191 41.57 -22.47 2.82
N LYS A 192 41.51 -22.91 1.55
CA LYS A 192 41.28 -22.00 0.40
C LYS A 192 39.93 -21.30 0.53
N LEU A 193 38.86 -22.04 0.87
CA LEU A 193 37.52 -21.47 1.08
C LEU A 193 37.48 -20.46 2.23
N LYS A 194 38.13 -20.74 3.37
CA LYS A 194 38.30 -19.75 4.47
C LYS A 194 39.03 -18.49 3.99
N ALA A 195 40.10 -18.63 3.22
CA ALA A 195 40.83 -17.48 2.67
C ALA A 195 39.98 -16.67 1.66
N SER A 196 39.21 -17.34 0.81
CA SER A 196 38.28 -16.69 -0.12
C SER A 196 37.14 -15.97 0.60
N PHE A 197 36.63 -16.53 1.70
CA PHE A 197 35.61 -15.90 2.54
C PHE A 197 36.11 -14.58 3.14
N GLU A 198 37.29 -14.57 3.76
CA GLU A 198 37.85 -13.33 4.35
C GLU A 198 38.24 -12.30 3.27
N GLN A 199 38.63 -12.72 2.06
CA GLN A 199 38.84 -11.81 0.92
C GLN A 199 37.52 -11.15 0.46
N ILE A 200 36.45 -11.93 0.28
CA ILE A 200 35.12 -11.41 -0.09
C ILE A 200 34.58 -10.50 1.01
N ARG A 201 34.80 -10.86 2.28
CA ARG A 201 34.45 -10.04 3.44
C ARG A 201 35.20 -8.70 3.45
N ALA A 202 36.51 -8.68 3.21
CA ALA A 202 37.27 -7.44 3.14
C ALA A 202 36.79 -6.52 1.99
N LEU A 203 36.45 -7.11 0.83
CA LEU A 203 35.84 -6.38 -0.28
C LEU A 203 34.45 -5.84 0.07
N PHE A 204 33.63 -6.60 0.80
CA PHE A 204 32.31 -6.18 1.29
C PHE A 204 32.44 -5.04 2.30
N GLU A 205 33.34 -5.14 3.28
CA GLU A 205 33.59 -4.11 4.29
C GLU A 205 34.08 -2.79 3.63
N VAL A 206 34.99 -2.85 2.65
CA VAL A 206 35.44 -1.66 1.89
C VAL A 206 34.32 -1.10 0.99
N SER A 207 33.54 -1.95 0.32
CA SER A 207 32.45 -1.47 -0.56
C SER A 207 31.32 -0.82 0.24
N ASN A 208 30.97 -1.38 1.40
CA ASN A 208 29.97 -0.83 2.32
C ASN A 208 30.45 0.50 2.93
N ALA A 209 31.73 0.59 3.34
CA ALA A 209 32.33 1.84 3.80
C ALA A 209 32.31 2.92 2.70
N LYS A 210 32.68 2.59 1.46
CA LYS A 210 32.56 3.51 0.31
C LYS A 210 31.12 3.99 0.10
N LEU A 211 30.13 3.12 0.28
CA LEU A 211 28.71 3.46 0.16
C LEU A 211 28.22 4.36 1.31
N PHE A 212 28.78 4.20 2.51
CA PHE A 212 28.57 5.10 3.63
C PHE A 212 29.20 6.48 3.38
N ASP A 213 30.49 6.53 3.08
CA ASP A 213 31.24 7.78 2.91
C ASP A 213 30.76 8.61 1.71
N SER A 214 30.26 7.95 0.65
CA SER A 214 29.78 8.62 -0.57
C SER A 214 28.31 9.04 -0.50
N TYR A 215 27.46 8.34 0.26
CA TYR A 215 25.99 8.46 0.16
C TYR A 215 25.22 8.38 1.51
N GLY A 216 25.89 8.11 2.63
CA GLY A 216 25.30 8.07 3.98
C GLY A 216 24.73 6.72 4.45
N TYR A 217 24.86 5.64 3.67
CA TYR A 217 24.22 4.35 3.96
C TYR A 217 25.14 3.32 4.63
N THR A 218 24.66 2.62 5.67
CA THR A 218 25.34 1.43 6.21
C THR A 218 24.46 0.19 6.07
N PHE A 219 24.96 -0.87 5.42
CA PHE A 219 24.39 -2.20 5.60
C PHE A 219 24.79 -2.75 6.97
N LYS A 220 23.80 -3.03 7.82
CA LYS A 220 23.97 -3.89 9.01
C LYS A 220 23.97 -5.37 8.58
N ARG A 221 24.68 -6.18 9.35
CA ARG A 221 24.85 -7.63 9.11
C ARG A 221 23.62 -8.41 9.60
N PRO A 222 23.11 -9.41 8.87
CA PRO A 222 22.19 -10.38 9.44
C PRO A 222 22.91 -11.17 10.55
N SER A 223 22.44 -11.04 11.79
CA SER A 223 23.05 -11.67 12.97
C SER A 223 22.62 -13.13 13.11
N LYS A 224 23.58 -14.01 13.39
CA LYS A 224 23.31 -15.43 13.68
C LYS A 224 22.74 -15.60 15.09
N THR A 225 21.43 -15.37 15.28
CA THR A 225 20.58 -16.02 16.32
C THR A 225 19.11 -15.52 16.29
N GLN A 226 18.44 -15.44 15.14
CA GLN A 226 16.98 -15.30 15.12
C GLN A 226 16.31 -16.63 15.54
N ASN A 227 16.27 -16.89 16.84
CA ASN A 227 15.48 -17.95 17.48
C ASN A 227 15.31 -17.77 19.02
N SER A 228 15.58 -16.58 19.56
CA SER A 228 15.15 -16.17 20.90
C SER A 228 13.94 -15.25 20.78
N VAL A 229 12.98 -15.38 21.71
CA VAL A 229 11.75 -14.58 21.72
C VAL A 229 12.02 -13.10 22.09
N LEU A 230 13.19 -12.81 22.69
CA LEU A 230 13.54 -11.49 23.22
C LEU A 230 13.65 -10.38 22.16
N ASP A 231 14.17 -10.67 20.97
CA ASP A 231 14.45 -9.62 19.96
C ASP A 231 13.18 -8.97 19.39
N ILE A 232 12.02 -9.63 19.52
CA ILE A 232 10.71 -9.10 19.11
C ILE A 232 10.17 -8.05 20.11
N TYR A 233 10.55 -8.16 21.39
CA TYR A 233 9.97 -7.33 22.46
C TYR A 233 10.95 -6.33 23.08
N SER A 234 12.26 -6.43 22.82
CA SER A 234 13.27 -5.69 23.59
C SER A 234 13.36 -4.18 23.31
N GLN A 235 13.14 -3.72 22.07
CA GLN A 235 13.29 -2.31 21.68
C GLN A 235 12.27 -1.81 20.64
N ALA A 236 10.99 -2.13 20.78
CA ALA A 236 9.95 -1.37 20.08
C ALA A 236 9.79 0.01 20.77
N PRO A 237 10.17 1.15 20.15
CA PRO A 237 9.81 2.45 20.69
C PRO A 237 8.28 2.60 20.62
N LEU A 238 7.68 3.26 21.62
CA LEU A 238 6.26 3.63 21.55
C LEU A 238 5.98 4.32 20.20
N PRO A 239 4.96 3.91 19.44
CA PRO A 239 4.68 4.47 18.13
C PRO A 239 4.45 5.96 18.27
N LYS A 240 5.35 6.77 17.68
CA LYS A 240 5.24 8.23 17.70
C LYS A 240 4.14 8.65 16.75
N LEU A 241 2.90 8.67 17.25
CA LEU A 241 1.70 9.13 16.57
C LEU A 241 1.69 10.66 16.40
N ASN A 242 2.78 11.22 15.85
CA ASN A 242 2.92 12.62 15.45
C ASN A 242 2.21 12.87 14.11
N ASN A 243 0.93 12.50 14.04
CA ASN A 243 0.05 12.89 12.95
C ASN A 243 -0.68 14.17 13.35
N THR A 244 -0.11 15.33 13.00
CA THR A 244 -0.92 16.55 12.85
C THR A 244 -1.95 16.27 11.74
N PRO A 245 -3.23 16.65 11.90
CA PRO A 245 -4.26 16.35 10.89
C PRO A 245 -4.14 17.16 9.59
N SER A 246 -3.04 17.91 9.40
CA SER A 246 -2.70 18.53 8.12
C SER A 246 -2.82 17.51 6.98
N VAL A 247 -3.75 17.77 6.09
CA VAL A 247 -3.77 17.24 4.72
C VAL A 247 -2.42 17.61 4.09
N PRO A 248 -1.56 16.64 3.74
CA PRO A 248 -0.30 16.96 3.08
C PRO A 248 -0.58 17.57 1.68
N ASN A 249 0.32 18.43 1.19
CA ASN A 249 0.07 19.24 -0.01
C ASN A 249 -0.17 18.43 -1.31
N ASP A 250 0.13 17.13 -1.31
CA ASP A 250 -0.17 16.19 -2.40
C ASP A 250 -1.56 15.56 -2.30
N TYR A 251 -2.47 16.05 -1.44
CA TYR A 251 -3.85 15.59 -1.33
C TYR A 251 -4.88 16.67 -1.70
N VAL A 252 -5.94 16.28 -2.41
CA VAL A 252 -7.07 17.15 -2.79
C VAL A 252 -8.40 16.63 -2.24
N LEU A 253 -9.28 17.52 -1.77
CA LEU A 253 -10.64 17.18 -1.35
C LEU A 253 -11.47 16.77 -2.58
N ILE A 254 -12.13 15.60 -2.52
CA ILE A 254 -12.95 15.05 -3.62
C ILE A 254 -14.43 14.89 -3.27
N GLY A 255 -14.79 14.97 -1.98
CA GLY A 255 -16.17 14.89 -1.50
C GLY A 255 -16.24 14.87 0.02
N ALA A 256 -17.45 14.99 0.55
CA ALA A 256 -17.74 14.86 1.98
C ALA A 256 -18.91 13.88 2.19
N LEU A 257 -18.89 13.17 3.31
CA LEU A 257 -19.89 12.21 3.75
C LEU A 257 -20.58 12.78 4.99
N GLU A 258 -21.73 13.44 4.81
CA GLU A 258 -22.36 14.29 5.84
C GLU A 258 -23.29 13.55 6.83
N SER A 259 -23.40 12.22 6.77
CA SER A 259 -24.22 11.44 7.73
C SER A 259 -23.62 10.09 8.10
N ILE A 260 -24.08 9.53 9.23
CA ILE A 260 -23.69 8.19 9.70
C ILE A 260 -23.96 7.13 8.63
N GLU A 261 -25.13 7.19 7.99
CA GLU A 261 -25.54 6.25 6.95
C GLU A 261 -24.62 6.33 5.72
N ALA A 262 -24.22 7.54 5.32
CA ALA A 262 -23.32 7.77 4.20
C ALA A 262 -21.89 7.23 4.48
N ASN A 263 -21.38 7.43 5.70
CA ASN A 263 -20.09 6.88 6.14
C ASN A 263 -20.15 5.35 6.20
N LEU A 264 -21.17 4.76 6.84
CA LEU A 264 -21.35 3.31 6.90
C LEU A 264 -21.59 2.68 5.53
N GLU A 265 -22.25 3.35 4.58
CA GLU A 265 -22.39 2.86 3.20
C GLU A 265 -21.06 2.91 2.44
N PHE A 266 -20.33 4.02 2.53
CA PHE A 266 -18.98 4.14 1.94
C PHE A 266 -18.05 3.05 2.48
N GLU A 267 -17.95 2.88 3.80
CA GLU A 267 -17.13 1.84 4.43
C GLU A 267 -17.53 0.43 3.98
N ARG A 268 -18.83 0.09 3.93
CA ARG A 268 -19.30 -1.21 3.42
C ARG A 268 -18.90 -1.43 1.97
N ASN A 269 -18.98 -0.39 1.12
CA ASN A 269 -18.64 -0.48 -0.29
C ASN A 269 -17.11 -0.59 -0.51
N VAL A 270 -16.29 0.14 0.25
CA VAL A 270 -14.82 -0.01 0.26
C VAL A 270 -14.43 -1.43 0.70
N ASN A 271 -14.93 -1.89 1.85
CA ASN A 271 -14.67 -3.24 2.34
C ASN A 271 -15.09 -4.32 1.32
N ALA A 272 -16.23 -4.16 0.63
CA ALA A 272 -16.66 -5.10 -0.40
C ALA A 272 -15.70 -5.12 -1.62
N MET A 273 -15.17 -3.96 -2.02
CA MET A 273 -14.19 -3.82 -3.09
C MET A 273 -12.82 -4.42 -2.72
N GLU A 274 -12.34 -4.19 -1.51
CA GLU A 274 -11.08 -4.74 -1.01
C GLU A 274 -11.15 -6.27 -0.85
N ASN A 275 -12.22 -6.80 -0.23
CA ASN A 275 -12.43 -8.25 -0.14
C ASN A 275 -12.50 -8.93 -1.52
N ALA A 276 -13.14 -8.29 -2.50
CA ALA A 276 -13.16 -8.79 -3.88
C ALA A 276 -11.76 -8.78 -4.53
N ARG A 277 -10.93 -7.76 -4.26
CA ARG A 277 -9.54 -7.69 -4.74
C ARG A 277 -8.65 -8.75 -4.10
N GLU A 278 -8.77 -9.00 -2.80
CA GLU A 278 -8.00 -10.07 -2.14
C GLU A 278 -8.45 -11.48 -2.61
N GLU A 279 -9.74 -11.69 -2.87
CA GLU A 279 -10.23 -12.92 -3.51
C GLU A 279 -9.70 -13.05 -4.95
N ALA A 280 -9.58 -11.96 -5.71
CA ALA A 280 -8.97 -11.98 -7.04
C ALA A 280 -7.47 -12.34 -6.99
N LYS A 281 -6.72 -11.84 -5.99
CA LYS A 281 -5.34 -12.30 -5.71
C LYS A 281 -5.30 -13.79 -5.34
N ARG A 282 -6.23 -14.26 -4.51
CA ARG A 282 -6.32 -15.66 -4.08
C ARG A 282 -6.58 -16.59 -5.27
N LEU A 283 -7.52 -16.25 -6.14
CA LEU A 283 -7.81 -17.00 -7.37
C LEU A 283 -6.60 -16.96 -8.33
N THR A 284 -5.94 -15.80 -8.48
CA THR A 284 -4.72 -15.67 -9.29
C THR A 284 -3.60 -16.59 -8.79
N ARG A 285 -3.34 -16.62 -7.48
CA ARG A 285 -2.37 -17.55 -6.87
C ARG A 285 -2.78 -19.01 -7.01
N ALA A 286 -4.06 -19.34 -6.91
CA ALA A 286 -4.56 -20.70 -7.16
C ALA A 286 -4.28 -21.15 -8.62
N ILE A 287 -4.61 -20.32 -9.62
CA ILE A 287 -4.36 -20.58 -11.05
C ILE A 287 -2.86 -20.85 -11.31
N LEU A 288 -1.96 -20.11 -10.68
CA LEU A 288 -0.51 -20.29 -10.83
C LEU A 288 0.04 -21.60 -10.23
N THR A 289 -0.73 -22.29 -9.38
CA THR A 289 -0.30 -23.53 -8.68
C THR A 289 -1.05 -24.79 -9.12
N GLU A 290 -2.17 -24.64 -9.80
CA GLU A 290 -2.99 -25.74 -10.32
C GLU A 290 -2.29 -26.45 -11.50
N LYS A 291 -2.55 -27.75 -11.64
CA LYS A 291 -1.97 -28.65 -12.66
C LYS A 291 -3.04 -29.42 -13.42
N ASP A 292 -4.27 -29.43 -12.92
CA ASP A 292 -5.46 -29.95 -13.58
C ASP A 292 -6.05 -28.85 -14.49
N THR A 293 -5.94 -29.05 -15.81
CA THR A 293 -6.38 -28.06 -16.80
C THR A 293 -7.89 -27.77 -16.78
N ALA A 294 -8.71 -28.69 -16.25
CA ALA A 294 -10.13 -28.41 -16.05
C ALA A 294 -10.36 -27.45 -14.89
N LYS A 295 -9.68 -27.67 -13.75
CA LYS A 295 -9.76 -26.77 -12.59
C LYS A 295 -9.12 -25.41 -12.86
N GLU A 296 -8.02 -25.37 -13.63
CA GLU A 296 -7.41 -24.12 -14.06
C GLU A 296 -8.41 -23.27 -14.88
N ALA A 297 -9.18 -23.90 -15.77
CA ALA A 297 -10.24 -23.23 -16.52
C ALA A 297 -11.40 -22.75 -15.62
N GLU A 298 -11.86 -23.56 -14.67
CA GLU A 298 -12.88 -23.17 -13.68
C GLU A 298 -12.44 -21.96 -12.83
N LEU A 299 -11.18 -21.97 -12.35
CA LEU A 299 -10.61 -20.86 -11.59
C LEU A 299 -10.46 -19.59 -12.43
N ARG A 300 -10.08 -19.71 -13.71
CA ARG A 300 -10.03 -18.58 -14.66
C ARG A 300 -11.43 -18.01 -14.94
N GLU A 301 -12.46 -18.84 -15.07
CA GLU A 301 -13.85 -18.39 -15.23
C GLU A 301 -14.37 -17.67 -13.97
N ALA A 302 -14.03 -18.18 -12.78
CA ALA A 302 -14.35 -17.53 -11.51
C ALA A 302 -13.67 -16.16 -11.38
N LEU A 303 -12.37 -16.06 -11.72
CA LEU A 303 -11.62 -14.80 -11.72
C LEU A 303 -12.17 -13.79 -12.74
N ALA A 304 -12.60 -14.23 -13.92
CA ALA A 304 -13.21 -13.36 -14.92
C ALA A 304 -14.52 -12.73 -14.39
N LYS A 305 -15.44 -13.53 -13.84
CA LYS A 305 -16.70 -13.05 -13.24
C LYS A 305 -16.49 -12.13 -12.04
N LEU A 306 -15.45 -12.40 -11.24
CA LEU A 306 -15.07 -11.54 -10.14
C LEU A 306 -14.53 -10.19 -10.64
N ASN A 307 -13.68 -10.20 -11.67
CA ASN A 307 -13.16 -8.97 -12.29
C ASN A 307 -14.28 -8.14 -12.95
N GLU A 308 -15.27 -8.76 -13.61
CA GLU A 308 -16.48 -8.06 -14.09
C GLU A 308 -17.23 -7.37 -12.93
N THR A 309 -17.36 -8.06 -11.79
CA THR A 309 -18.01 -7.52 -10.58
C THR A 309 -17.22 -6.36 -9.96
N ILE A 310 -15.89 -6.49 -9.85
CA ILE A 310 -14.99 -5.43 -9.39
C ILE A 310 -15.08 -4.21 -10.31
N ASN A 311 -15.04 -4.39 -11.63
CA ASN A 311 -15.15 -3.30 -12.59
C ASN A 311 -16.50 -2.59 -12.50
N ALA A 312 -17.61 -3.35 -12.43
CA ALA A 312 -18.96 -2.80 -12.30
C ALA A 312 -19.19 -2.06 -10.98
N ASN A 313 -18.52 -2.44 -9.89
CA ASN A 313 -18.56 -1.73 -8.62
C ASN A 313 -17.57 -0.56 -8.55
N SER A 314 -16.41 -0.66 -9.19
CA SER A 314 -15.44 0.43 -9.34
C SER A 314 -16.06 1.65 -10.02
N ILE A 315 -16.81 1.43 -11.12
CA ILE A 315 -17.56 2.50 -11.80
C ILE A 315 -18.52 3.21 -10.81
N LYS A 316 -19.28 2.46 -10.00
CA LYS A 316 -20.17 3.05 -8.98
C LYS A 316 -19.41 3.82 -7.91
N MET A 317 -18.25 3.34 -7.47
CA MET A 317 -17.40 4.02 -6.48
C MET A 317 -16.80 5.33 -7.04
N ILE A 318 -16.43 5.34 -8.33
CA ILE A 318 -15.98 6.53 -9.04
C ILE A 318 -17.15 7.53 -9.20
N ASP A 319 -18.34 7.05 -9.58
CA ASP A 319 -19.52 7.91 -9.79
C ASP A 319 -20.04 8.51 -8.48
N ALA A 320 -20.19 7.72 -7.42
CA ALA A 320 -20.72 8.16 -6.13
C ALA A 320 -19.68 8.92 -5.28
N TYR A 321 -18.46 8.38 -5.15
CA TYR A 321 -17.47 8.85 -4.16
C TYR A 321 -16.14 9.32 -4.76
N LYS A 322 -15.96 9.26 -6.09
CA LYS A 322 -14.68 9.49 -6.79
C LYS A 322 -13.55 8.56 -6.31
N TYR A 323 -13.94 7.39 -5.79
CA TYR A 323 -13.07 6.38 -5.18
C TYR A 323 -12.71 5.25 -6.16
N SER A 324 -11.47 4.74 -6.09
CA SER A 324 -10.93 3.62 -6.90
C SER A 324 -9.93 2.80 -6.09
N LEU A 325 -9.72 1.52 -6.44
CA LEU A 325 -8.73 0.67 -5.74
C LEU A 325 -7.26 0.95 -6.15
N ASP A 326 -7.04 1.72 -7.21
CA ASP A 326 -5.71 2.01 -7.78
C ASP A 326 -5.21 3.43 -7.47
N ARG A 327 -5.82 4.10 -6.49
CA ARG A 327 -5.43 5.42 -5.99
C ARG A 327 -5.42 5.41 -4.45
N ASN A 328 -4.57 6.25 -3.86
CA ASN A 328 -4.49 6.39 -2.41
C ASN A 328 -5.49 7.45 -1.93
N TYR A 329 -6.20 7.16 -0.84
CA TYR A 329 -7.20 8.05 -0.25
C TYR A 329 -6.93 8.25 1.24
N LYS A 330 -7.42 9.36 1.78
CA LYS A 330 -7.45 9.65 3.22
C LYS A 330 -8.84 10.15 3.59
N GLN A 331 -9.56 9.38 4.39
CA GLN A 331 -10.77 9.83 5.07
C GLN A 331 -10.36 10.63 6.30
N ILE A 332 -10.93 11.82 6.49
CA ILE A 332 -10.68 12.69 7.66
C ILE A 332 -12.00 12.90 8.39
N VAL A 333 -12.10 12.36 9.61
CA VAL A 333 -13.32 12.47 10.42
C VAL A 333 -13.45 13.90 10.95
N THR A 334 -14.47 14.61 10.45
CA THR A 334 -14.82 15.97 10.88
C THR A 334 -15.82 15.95 12.03
N LYS A 335 -16.66 14.91 12.12
CA LYS A 335 -17.60 14.70 13.21
C LYS A 335 -17.78 13.22 13.55
N ALA A 336 -17.78 12.87 14.83
CA ALA A 336 -18.12 11.54 15.31
C ALA A 336 -18.88 11.58 16.63
N ARG A 337 -19.50 10.46 16.96
CA ARG A 337 -20.20 10.22 18.23
C ARG A 337 -19.60 9.04 18.95
N LEU A 338 -19.40 9.20 20.25
CA LEU A 338 -19.00 8.12 21.14
C LEU A 338 -20.22 7.68 21.94
N TYR A 339 -20.61 6.42 21.79
CA TYR A 339 -21.66 5.79 22.58
C TYR A 339 -21.06 4.87 23.64
N ILE A 340 -21.75 4.69 24.76
CA ILE A 340 -21.41 3.75 25.82
C ILE A 340 -22.53 2.74 26.02
N LYS A 341 -22.20 1.46 26.20
CA LYS A 341 -23.18 0.44 26.59
C LYS A 341 -23.48 0.56 28.07
N LEU A 342 -24.75 0.72 28.44
CA LEU A 342 -25.18 0.77 29.84
C LEU A 342 -25.18 -0.63 30.48
N THR A 343 -24.95 -0.68 31.80
CA THR A 343 -25.20 -1.90 32.60
C THR A 343 -26.69 -2.03 32.95
N GLU A 344 -27.11 -3.22 33.38
CA GLU A 344 -28.47 -3.44 33.88
C GLU A 344 -28.77 -2.54 35.10
N ASP A 345 -27.81 -2.37 36.01
CA ASP A 345 -27.94 -1.47 37.16
C ASP A 345 -28.14 0.00 36.76
N GLU A 346 -27.43 0.46 35.72
CA GLU A 346 -27.58 1.83 35.20
C GLU A 346 -28.92 2.01 34.49
N ILE A 347 -29.34 1.02 33.70
CA ILE A 347 -30.67 0.98 33.07
C ILE A 347 -31.77 1.07 34.14
N ASN A 348 -31.62 0.33 35.24
CA ASN A 348 -32.55 0.36 36.36
C ASN A 348 -32.54 1.73 37.06
N GLN A 349 -31.36 2.30 37.32
CA GLN A 349 -31.22 3.65 37.90
C GLN A 349 -31.77 4.78 37.01
N GLN A 350 -31.80 4.61 35.68
CA GLN A 350 -32.51 5.57 34.81
C GLN A 350 -34.03 5.35 34.86
N LYS A 351 -34.50 4.10 34.88
CA LYS A 351 -35.94 3.76 35.04
C LYS A 351 -36.52 4.16 36.40
N GLU A 352 -35.71 4.22 37.46
CA GLU A 352 -36.10 4.78 38.76
C GLU A 352 -36.30 6.31 38.73
N LYS A 353 -35.60 7.02 37.81
CA LYS A 353 -35.70 8.48 37.65
C LYS A 353 -36.78 8.88 36.65
N ASP A 354 -36.90 8.14 35.56
CA ASP A 354 -37.98 8.21 34.58
C ASP A 354 -38.49 6.80 34.26
N PRO A 355 -39.66 6.40 34.78
CA PRO A 355 -40.27 5.10 34.48
C PRO A 355 -40.57 4.85 32.99
N ASN A 356 -40.52 5.88 32.14
CA ASN A 356 -40.67 5.76 30.69
C ASN A 356 -39.33 5.70 29.95
N TYR A 357 -38.19 5.61 30.65
CA TYR A 357 -36.87 5.60 30.04
C TYR A 357 -36.70 4.42 29.07
N LEU A 358 -36.75 4.74 27.78
CA LEU A 358 -36.52 3.80 26.69
C LEU A 358 -35.02 3.58 26.53
N VAL A 359 -34.57 2.37 26.89
CA VAL A 359 -33.23 1.90 26.52
C VAL A 359 -33.22 1.65 25.01
N PRO A 360 -32.26 2.18 24.24
CA PRO A 360 -32.08 1.82 22.84
C PRO A 360 -31.89 0.31 22.66
N GLU A 361 -32.37 -0.25 21.54
CA GLU A 361 -32.43 -1.71 21.33
C GLU A 361 -31.05 -2.39 21.31
N ASN A 362 -29.99 -1.67 20.93
CA ASN A 362 -28.60 -2.12 21.01
C ASN A 362 -27.97 -1.99 22.43
N GLY A 363 -28.64 -1.27 23.35
CA GLY A 363 -28.17 -0.98 24.71
C GLY A 363 -27.14 0.14 24.82
N PHE A 364 -26.87 0.88 23.74
CA PHE A 364 -25.90 1.97 23.68
C PHE A 364 -26.58 3.34 23.80
N VAL A 365 -25.95 4.27 24.51
CA VAL A 365 -26.41 5.67 24.65
C VAL A 365 -25.29 6.64 24.31
N GLU A 366 -25.62 7.78 23.71
CA GLU A 366 -24.62 8.79 23.34
C GLU A 366 -23.96 9.35 24.61
N LEU A 367 -22.64 9.30 24.67
CA LEU A 367 -21.82 9.79 25.77
C LEU A 367 -21.27 11.19 25.46
N LEU A 368 -20.82 11.40 24.22
CA LEU A 368 -20.40 12.70 23.68
C LEU A 368 -20.38 12.69 22.14
N SER A 369 -20.37 13.90 21.57
CA SER A 369 -20.07 14.16 20.15
C SER A 369 -18.72 14.91 20.03
N ILE A 370 -17.83 14.44 19.15
CA ILE A 370 -16.55 15.08 18.83
C ILE A 370 -16.69 15.78 17.47
N ASN A 371 -16.74 17.12 17.48
CA ASN A 371 -17.04 17.96 16.31
C ASN A 371 -15.80 18.70 15.76
N ASP A 372 -14.63 18.11 15.91
CA ASP A 372 -13.33 18.71 15.59
C ASP A 372 -12.35 17.65 15.09
N VAL A 373 -11.52 17.99 14.11
CA VAL A 373 -10.64 17.02 13.42
C VAL A 373 -9.47 16.59 14.30
N ASP A 374 -8.80 17.55 14.94
CA ASP A 374 -7.67 17.32 15.84
C ASP A 374 -8.11 16.46 17.04
N ALA A 375 -9.27 16.76 17.62
CA ALA A 375 -9.85 15.98 18.71
C ALA A 375 -10.30 14.57 18.29
N ASN A 376 -10.82 14.38 17.07
CA ASN A 376 -11.14 13.05 16.54
C ASN A 376 -9.88 12.21 16.32
N LEU A 377 -8.84 12.78 15.72
CA LEU A 377 -7.57 12.10 15.50
C LEU A 377 -6.85 11.79 16.82
N ALA A 378 -6.89 12.70 17.79
CA ALA A 378 -6.38 12.46 19.14
C ALA A 378 -7.11 11.29 19.83
N PHE A 379 -8.45 11.28 19.81
CA PHE A 379 -9.24 10.17 20.37
C PHE A 379 -8.90 8.83 19.71
N GLN A 380 -8.81 8.78 18.37
CA GLN A 380 -8.47 7.55 17.64
C GLN A 380 -7.06 7.06 17.98
N ASN A 381 -6.07 7.96 18.04
CA ASN A 381 -4.69 7.65 18.43
C ASN A 381 -4.62 7.12 19.88
N ASP A 382 -5.29 7.80 20.82
CA ASP A 382 -5.33 7.41 22.24
C ASP A 382 -6.00 6.04 22.43
N ALA A 383 -7.09 5.77 21.69
CA ALA A 383 -7.78 4.47 21.70
C ALA A 383 -6.94 3.34 21.08
N GLN A 384 -6.26 3.58 19.96
CA GLN A 384 -5.36 2.60 19.34
C GLN A 384 -4.18 2.27 20.25
N LEU A 385 -3.55 3.29 20.85
CA LEU A 385 -2.46 3.10 21.81
C LEU A 385 -2.92 2.32 23.05
N MET A 386 -4.13 2.60 23.53
CA MET A 386 -4.75 1.87 24.65
C MET A 386 -4.95 0.38 24.34
N GLU A 387 -5.55 0.02 23.20
CA GLU A 387 -5.73 -1.39 22.84
C GLU A 387 -4.41 -2.09 22.51
N TYR A 388 -3.44 -1.40 21.90
CA TYR A 388 -2.08 -1.91 21.73
C TYR A 388 -1.43 -2.28 23.08
N LEU A 389 -1.47 -1.37 24.07
CA LEU A 389 -0.92 -1.62 25.40
C LEU A 389 -1.66 -2.76 26.14
N ARG A 390 -2.97 -2.93 25.91
CA ARG A 390 -3.74 -4.07 26.45
C ARG A 390 -3.30 -5.39 25.81
N ALA A 391 -3.13 -5.44 24.49
CA ALA A 391 -2.63 -6.62 23.79
C ALA A 391 -1.20 -6.99 24.22
N GLN A 392 -0.31 -5.99 24.31
CA GLN A 392 1.07 -6.14 24.78
C GLN A 392 1.10 -6.73 26.21
N LEU A 393 0.25 -6.27 27.12
CA LEU A 393 0.16 -6.82 28.48
C LEU A 393 -0.34 -8.26 28.55
N VAL A 394 -1.18 -8.70 27.60
CA VAL A 394 -1.58 -10.12 27.49
C VAL A 394 -0.39 -10.96 27.00
N GLN A 395 0.32 -10.49 25.96
CA GLN A 395 1.50 -11.17 25.40
C GLN A 395 2.63 -11.30 26.44
N LEU A 396 2.96 -10.21 27.16
CA LEU A 396 4.00 -10.21 28.19
C LEU A 396 3.67 -11.15 29.37
N ARG A 397 2.39 -11.30 29.74
CA ARG A 397 1.96 -12.29 30.75
C ARG A 397 2.14 -13.71 30.25
N GLN A 398 1.72 -14.00 29.02
CA GLN A 398 1.90 -15.33 28.41
C GLN A 398 3.39 -15.71 28.26
N ALA A 399 4.25 -14.73 27.97
CA ALA A 399 5.70 -14.92 28.00
C ALA A 399 6.23 -15.22 29.42
N LEU A 400 5.85 -14.41 30.42
CA LEU A 400 6.22 -14.64 31.83
C LEU A 400 5.74 -15.99 32.39
N GLU A 401 4.58 -16.48 31.97
CA GLU A 401 4.02 -17.77 32.38
C GLU A 401 4.73 -18.98 31.74
N SER A 402 5.51 -18.77 30.66
CA SER A 402 6.16 -19.85 29.90
C SER A 402 7.70 -19.84 29.94
N GLU A 403 8.31 -18.69 30.25
CA GLU A 403 9.76 -18.52 30.40
C GLU A 403 10.29 -19.16 31.70
N LYS A 404 11.58 -19.52 31.68
CA LYS A 404 12.32 -20.19 32.77
C LYS A 404 13.68 -19.58 33.05
N ASP A 405 14.24 -18.78 32.14
CA ASP A 405 15.45 -18.01 32.40
C ASP A 405 15.13 -16.80 33.30
N GLU A 406 15.75 -16.75 34.48
CA GLU A 406 15.49 -15.73 35.49
C GLU A 406 15.83 -14.30 35.00
N ALA A 407 16.85 -14.14 34.14
CA ALA A 407 17.20 -12.84 33.59
C ALA A 407 16.16 -12.37 32.56
N VAL A 408 15.59 -13.30 31.78
CA VAL A 408 14.50 -13.00 30.84
C VAL A 408 13.20 -12.69 31.58
N ILE A 409 12.88 -13.44 32.63
CA ILE A 409 11.74 -13.17 33.53
C ILE A 409 11.85 -11.75 34.13
N GLN A 410 13.02 -11.35 34.63
CA GLN A 410 13.24 -10.00 35.17
C GLN A 410 13.05 -8.90 34.10
N GLN A 411 13.46 -9.13 32.85
CA GLN A 411 13.24 -8.20 31.74
C GLN A 411 11.76 -8.09 31.36
N LEU A 412 11.07 -9.23 31.18
CA LEU A 412 9.65 -9.26 30.84
C LEU A 412 8.79 -8.63 31.94
N GLN A 413 9.15 -8.81 33.22
CA GLN A 413 8.46 -8.16 34.33
C GLN A 413 8.64 -6.63 34.28
N ALA A 414 9.85 -6.13 34.03
CA ALA A 414 10.09 -4.69 33.90
C ALA A 414 9.32 -4.07 32.70
N GLN A 415 9.18 -4.82 31.60
CA GLN A 415 8.35 -4.42 30.47
C GLN A 415 6.86 -4.42 30.82
N LEU A 416 6.37 -5.44 31.54
CA LEU A 416 4.98 -5.54 32.00
C LEU A 416 4.62 -4.40 32.95
N ASP A 417 5.51 -4.05 33.88
CA ASP A 417 5.31 -2.95 34.83
C ASP A 417 5.24 -1.59 34.11
N GLN A 418 6.12 -1.35 33.13
CA GLN A 418 6.10 -0.11 32.35
C GLN A 418 4.88 -0.03 31.41
N ALA A 419 4.50 -1.11 30.72
CA ALA A 419 3.28 -1.16 29.92
C ALA A 419 2.01 -1.00 30.79
N SER A 420 2.00 -1.54 32.02
CA SER A 420 0.89 -1.38 32.97
C SER A 420 0.74 0.07 33.44
N LYS A 421 1.86 0.75 33.66
CA LYS A 421 1.93 2.17 34.03
C LYS A 421 1.48 3.08 32.89
N ASP A 422 1.91 2.80 31.65
CA ASP A 422 1.49 3.57 30.47
C ASP A 422 0.01 3.31 30.12
N LEU A 423 -0.49 2.08 30.25
CA LEU A 423 -1.92 1.78 30.12
C LEU A 423 -2.75 2.52 31.19
N THR A 424 -2.24 2.59 32.42
CA THR A 424 -2.89 3.36 33.50
C THR A 424 -2.95 4.85 33.15
N LYS A 425 -1.85 5.42 32.64
CA LYS A 425 -1.77 6.81 32.21
C LYS A 425 -2.76 7.13 31.10
N ILE A 426 -2.78 6.36 30.00
CA ILE A 426 -3.69 6.59 28.87
C ILE A 426 -5.15 6.35 29.27
N ASN A 427 -5.44 5.39 30.15
CA ASN A 427 -6.80 5.21 30.68
C ASN A 427 -7.25 6.41 31.54
N THR A 428 -6.38 7.01 32.35
CA THR A 428 -6.71 8.25 33.08
C THR A 428 -7.03 9.37 32.10
N THR A 429 -6.17 9.63 31.10
CA THR A 429 -6.42 10.64 30.06
C THR A 429 -7.74 10.40 29.32
N MET A 430 -8.00 9.16 28.89
CA MET A 430 -9.24 8.80 28.20
C MET A 430 -10.49 8.96 29.08
N THR A 431 -10.37 8.66 30.38
CA THR A 431 -11.47 8.81 31.36
C THR A 431 -11.73 10.28 31.69
N GLU A 432 -10.69 11.11 31.76
CA GLU A 432 -10.79 12.53 32.07
C GLU A 432 -11.29 13.36 30.88
N VAL A 433 -10.75 13.13 29.68
CA VAL A 433 -11.11 13.87 28.47
C VAL A 433 -12.41 13.36 27.86
N TYR A 434 -12.44 12.11 27.40
CA TYR A 434 -13.55 11.56 26.59
C TYR A 434 -14.55 10.70 27.39
N LYS A 435 -14.40 10.60 28.72
CA LYS A 435 -15.18 9.72 29.61
C LYS A 435 -15.11 8.23 29.21
N TYR A 436 -14.07 7.87 28.48
CA TYR A 436 -13.79 6.52 27.98
C TYR A 436 -12.94 5.74 28.99
N SER A 437 -13.30 4.47 29.28
CA SER A 437 -12.58 3.64 30.24
C SER A 437 -12.49 2.19 29.79
N ILE A 438 -11.30 1.57 29.91
CA ILE A 438 -11.03 0.17 29.49
C ILE A 438 -12.00 -0.88 30.05
N LYS A 439 -12.75 -0.56 31.11
CA LYS A 439 -13.69 -1.44 31.81
C LYS A 439 -15.10 -1.46 31.20
N ARG A 440 -15.34 -0.75 30.10
CA ARG A 440 -16.67 -0.54 29.49
C ARG A 440 -16.63 -0.77 27.98
N SER A 441 -17.77 -1.13 27.41
CA SER A 441 -17.96 -1.24 25.95
C SER A 441 -18.43 0.10 25.39
N TYR A 442 -17.82 0.52 24.29
CA TYR A 442 -18.14 1.74 23.55
C TYR A 442 -18.32 1.43 22.07
N GLU A 443 -19.01 2.32 21.38
CA GLU A 443 -19.16 2.33 19.93
C GLU A 443 -18.78 3.74 19.44
N TYR A 444 -17.79 3.83 18.56
CA TYR A 444 -17.37 5.09 17.94
C TYR A 444 -17.93 5.12 16.52
N VAL A 445 -18.77 6.11 16.24
CA VAL A 445 -19.53 6.20 15.00
C VAL A 445 -19.16 7.50 14.29
N VAL A 446 -18.64 7.40 13.07
CA VAL A 446 -18.37 8.56 12.21
C VAL A 446 -19.71 9.13 11.75
N GLU A 447 -19.97 10.40 12.05
CA GLU A 447 -21.17 11.12 11.61
C GLU A 447 -20.87 11.98 10.38
N ALA A 448 -19.70 12.59 10.31
CA ALA A 448 -19.23 13.29 9.12
C ALA A 448 -17.74 13.07 8.87
N SER A 449 -17.36 12.92 7.59
CA SER A 449 -15.96 12.89 7.18
C SER A 449 -15.74 13.49 5.79
N ASP A 450 -14.54 14.01 5.58
CA ASP A 450 -14.05 14.49 4.30
C ASP A 450 -13.23 13.40 3.60
N LEU A 451 -13.42 13.24 2.29
CA LEU A 451 -12.64 12.31 1.46
C LEU A 451 -11.57 13.08 0.68
N TYR A 452 -10.30 12.72 0.90
CA TYR A 452 -9.15 13.26 0.16
C TYR A 452 -8.52 12.20 -0.73
N LEU A 453 -8.13 12.61 -1.95
CA LEU A 453 -7.39 11.82 -2.93
C LEU A 453 -5.93 12.27 -2.96
N GLN A 454 -4.97 11.34 -2.88
CA GLN A 454 -3.57 11.65 -3.15
C GLN A 454 -3.35 11.83 -4.66
N LEU A 455 -2.75 12.94 -5.03
CA LEU A 455 -2.35 13.30 -6.39
C LEU A 455 -1.04 12.61 -6.79
N THR A 456 -0.89 12.32 -8.08
CA THR A 456 0.40 11.89 -8.62
C THR A 456 1.31 13.11 -8.86
N ARG A 457 2.62 12.88 -9.04
CA ARG A 457 3.59 13.97 -9.30
C ARG A 457 3.27 14.71 -10.60
N GLU A 458 2.74 14.00 -11.58
CA GLU A 458 2.30 14.51 -12.88
C GLU A 458 1.05 15.39 -12.74
N GLU A 459 0.10 15.02 -11.88
CA GLU A 459 -1.09 15.83 -11.58
C GLU A 459 -0.73 17.12 -10.83
N ILE A 460 0.17 17.04 -9.83
CA ILE A 460 0.68 18.22 -9.11
C ILE A 460 1.37 19.18 -10.09
N ALA A 461 2.31 18.69 -10.91
CA ALA A 461 3.00 19.51 -11.90
C ALA A 461 2.05 20.10 -12.97
N ALA A 462 0.95 19.41 -13.30
CA ALA A 462 -0.08 19.93 -14.19
C ALA A 462 -0.91 21.04 -13.54
N LEU A 463 -1.18 20.97 -12.24
CA LEU A 463 -1.85 22.01 -11.47
C LEU A 463 -0.97 23.25 -11.30
N ASP A 464 0.31 23.09 -10.96
CA ASP A 464 1.30 24.19 -10.88
C ASP A 464 1.37 24.95 -12.22
N LEU A 465 1.41 24.21 -13.33
CA LEU A 465 1.46 24.77 -14.69
C LEU A 465 0.13 25.37 -15.16
N GLN A 466 -0.99 25.11 -14.48
CA GLN A 466 -2.25 25.86 -14.65
C GLN A 466 -2.27 27.11 -13.77
N ALA A 467 -1.86 27.02 -12.51
CA ALA A 467 -1.80 28.16 -11.58
C ALA A 467 -0.90 29.28 -12.14
N ALA A 468 0.28 28.93 -12.67
CA ALA A 468 1.17 29.88 -13.33
C ALA A 468 0.48 30.64 -14.49
N LYS A 469 -0.30 29.95 -15.32
CA LYS A 469 -1.02 30.54 -16.47
C LYS A 469 -2.27 31.36 -16.09
N THR A 470 -2.75 31.22 -14.86
CA THR A 470 -3.87 32.02 -14.34
C THR A 470 -3.39 33.30 -13.62
N THR A 471 -2.07 33.54 -13.61
CA THR A 471 -1.41 34.66 -12.92
C THR A 471 -0.72 35.64 -13.90
N GLU A 472 -0.82 35.38 -15.21
CA GLU A 472 -0.44 36.29 -16.32
C GLU A 472 -1.69 36.95 -16.94
#